data_AF-A0A5R9FCP5-F1
#
_entry.id   AF-A0A5R9FCP5-F1
#
_cell.length_a   1.000
_cell.length_b   1.000
_cell.length_c   1.000
_cell.angle_alpha   90.00
_cell.angle_beta   90.00
_cell.angle_gamma   90.00
#
_symmetry.space_group_name_H-M   'P 1'
#
loop_
_entity.id
_entity.type
_entity.pdbx_description
1 polymer ?
#
loop_
_entity_poly.entity_id
_entity_poly.type
_entity_poly.pdbx_seq_one_letter_code
_entity_poly.pdbx_strand_id
1 'polypeptide(L)' 'MVTIGAPDAALRMSQPHMAVPALLGAAEADPLQAALDAVYAAVAAHGEDYRALLQEIWSACQGRP' A
#
# COMPACT_ATOMS: atom_id res chain seq x y z
N MET A 1 -18.77 23.58 4.96
CA MET A 1 -19.35 23.03 3.72
C MET A 1 -18.21 22.39 2.93
N VAL A 2 -18.12 21.06 2.93
CA VAL A 2 -17.08 20.33 2.19
C VAL A 2 -17.66 20.00 0.83
N THR A 3 -17.10 20.56 -0.23
CA THR A 3 -17.45 20.21 -1.61
C THR A 3 -16.55 19.06 -2.05
N ILE A 4 -17.11 17.84 -2.11
CA ILE A 4 -16.45 16.71 -2.77
C ILE A 4 -16.69 16.88 -4.27
N GLY A 5 -15.77 17.57 -4.96
CA GLY A 5 -15.72 17.58 -6.42
C GLY A 5 -15.27 16.23 -6.96
N ALA A 6 -15.74 15.84 -8.15
CA ALA A 6 -15.26 14.64 -8.82
C ALA A 6 -13.73 14.68 -8.93
N PRO A 7 -13.02 13.57 -8.66
CA PRO A 7 -11.56 13.55 -8.67
C PRO A 7 -11.05 13.97 -10.06
N ASP A 8 -10.20 14.99 -10.09
CA ASP A 8 -9.63 15.50 -11.33
C ASP A 8 -8.78 14.41 -12.01
N ALA A 9 -9.14 14.06 -13.25
CA ALA A 9 -8.42 13.06 -14.02
C ALA A 9 -6.96 13.48 -14.33
N ALA A 10 -6.65 14.78 -14.26
CA ALA A 10 -5.29 15.30 -14.38
C ALA A 10 -4.45 15.10 -13.10
N LEU A 11 -5.08 14.86 -11.95
CA LEU A 11 -4.44 14.54 -10.67
C LEU A 11 -4.27 13.03 -10.44
N ARG A 12 -4.27 12.22 -11.52
CA ARG A 12 -3.95 10.78 -11.41
C ARG A 12 -2.49 10.61 -10.99
N MET A 13 -2.27 10.55 -9.68
CA MET A 13 -0.97 10.16 -9.14
C MET A 13 -0.63 8.75 -9.63
N SER A 14 0.60 8.58 -10.11
CA SER A 14 1.09 7.26 -10.51
C SER A 14 1.03 6.30 -9.31
N GLN A 15 0.60 5.06 -9.53
CA GLN A 15 0.57 4.04 -8.46
C GLN A 15 1.91 3.89 -7.69
N PRO A 16 3.10 4.01 -8.32
CA PRO A 16 4.37 4.01 -7.58
C PRO A 16 4.53 5.15 -6.58
N HIS A 17 3.98 6.35 -6.86
CA HIS A 17 4.01 7.47 -5.91
C HIS A 17 3.10 7.23 -4.70
N MET A 18 2.01 6.47 -4.88
CA MET A 18 1.14 6.06 -3.78
C MET A 18 1.77 5.02 -2.84
N ALA A 19 2.85 4.36 -3.28
CA ALA A 19 3.59 3.40 -2.45
C ALA A 19 4.64 4.05 -1.52
N VAL A 20 4.94 5.35 -1.70
CA VAL A 20 5.97 6.07 -0.92
C VAL A 20 5.68 6.10 0.59
N PRO A 21 4.43 6.33 1.06
CA PRO A 21 4.13 6.24 2.49
C PRO A 21 4.34 4.84 3.09
N ALA A 22 4.14 3.77 2.31
CA ALA A 22 4.35 2.39 2.75
C ALA A 22 5.84 2.08 3.02
N LEU A 23 6.74 2.69 2.22
CA LEU A 23 8.19 2.59 2.43
C LEU A 23 8.65 3.25 3.73
N LEU A 24 7.99 4.34 4.13
CA LEU A 24 8.30 5.04 5.38
C LEU A 24 7.74 4.29 6.60
N GLY A 25 6.55 3.68 6.50
CA GLY A 25 6.00 2.81 7.54
C GLY A 25 6.88 1.58 7.82
N ALA A 26 7.55 1.04 6.80
CA ALA A 26 8.49 -0.06 6.93
C ALA A 26 9.78 0.27 7.73
N ALA A 27 10.03 1.55 8.06
CA ALA A 27 11.17 2.02 8.83
C ALA A 27 10.84 2.30 10.32
N GLU A 28 9.62 1.98 10.78
CA GLU A 28 9.26 2.13 12.19
C GLU A 28 10.02 1.18 13.13
N ALA A 29 10.18 1.59 14.39
CA ALA A 29 11.01 0.90 15.38
C ALA A 29 10.45 -0.45 15.82
N ASP A 30 9.13 -0.67 15.72
CA ASP A 30 8.52 -1.98 15.89
C ASP A 30 8.39 -2.67 14.52
N PRO A 31 9.21 -3.69 14.25
CA PRO A 31 9.24 -4.33 12.94
C PRO A 31 7.93 -5.05 12.60
N LEU A 32 7.13 -5.45 13.59
CA LEU A 32 5.84 -6.09 13.34
C LEU A 32 4.80 -5.05 12.91
N GLN A 33 4.74 -3.94 13.62
CA GLN A 33 3.84 -2.84 13.30
C GLN A 33 4.17 -2.24 11.91
N ALA A 34 5.46 -2.02 11.65
CA ALA A 34 5.98 -1.56 10.37
C ALA A 34 5.53 -2.44 9.19
N ALA A 35 5.56 -3.76 9.37
CA ALA A 35 5.15 -4.72 8.34
C ALA A 35 3.63 -4.67 8.10
N LEU A 36 2.82 -4.58 9.16
CA LEU A 36 1.36 -4.49 9.06
C LEU A 36 0.93 -3.19 8.37
N ASP A 37 1.55 -2.07 8.73
CA ASP A 37 1.25 -0.76 8.14
C ASP A 37 1.66 -0.70 6.67
N ALA A 38 2.80 -1.31 6.29
CA ALA A 38 3.21 -1.44 4.90
C ALA A 38 2.23 -2.29 4.07
N VAL A 39 1.74 -3.41 4.60
CA VAL A 39 0.73 -4.25 3.93
C VAL A 39 -0.59 -3.49 3.78
N TYR A 40 -1.04 -2.80 4.83
CA TYR A 40 -2.25 -1.99 4.80
C TYR A 40 -2.18 -0.90 3.73
N ALA A 41 -1.07 -0.15 3.70
CA ALA A 41 -0.84 0.90 2.70
C ALA A 41 -0.79 0.34 1.27
N ALA A 42 -0.18 -0.82 1.07
CA ALA A 42 -0.11 -1.47 -0.23
C ALA A 42 -1.51 -1.93 -0.72
N VAL A 43 -2.32 -2.50 0.17
CA VAL A 43 -3.72 -2.87 -0.12
C VAL A 43 -4.56 -1.63 -0.46
N ALA A 44 -4.43 -0.56 0.33
CA ALA A 44 -5.15 0.69 0.08
C ALA A 44 -4.75 1.35 -1.25
N ALA A 45 -3.50 1.20 -1.69
CA ALA A 45 -3.02 1.72 -2.96
C ALA A 45 -3.46 0.88 -4.17
N HIS A 46 -3.61 -0.44 -4.01
CA HIS A 46 -3.97 -1.35 -5.11
C HIS A 46 -5.47 -1.43 -5.41
N GLY A 47 -6.34 -0.96 -4.52
CA GLY A 47 -7.80 -0.96 -4.77
C GLY A 47 -8.35 -2.38 -4.97
N GLU A 48 -9.21 -2.58 -5.96
CA GLU A 48 -9.93 -3.86 -6.16
C GLU A 48 -9.03 -5.06 -6.49
N ASP A 49 -7.82 -4.82 -7.02
CA ASP A 49 -6.86 -5.87 -7.40
C ASP A 49 -5.94 -6.33 -6.25
N TYR A 50 -6.20 -5.90 -5.02
CA TYR A 50 -5.35 -6.21 -3.86
C TYR A 50 -5.18 -7.71 -3.57
N ARG A 51 -6.08 -8.57 -4.07
CA ARG A 51 -5.98 -10.02 -3.87
C ARG A 51 -4.76 -10.64 -4.55
N ALA A 52 -4.39 -10.15 -5.74
CA ALA A 52 -3.19 -10.62 -6.43
C ALA A 52 -1.91 -10.21 -5.67
N LEU A 53 -1.87 -8.95 -5.20
CA LEU A 53 -0.81 -8.42 -4.35
C LEU A 53 -0.63 -9.27 -3.08
N LEU A 54 -1.72 -9.61 -2.37
CA LEU A 54 -1.63 -10.42 -1.15
C LEU A 54 -1.09 -11.83 -1.41
N GLN A 55 -1.37 -12.42 -2.58
CA GLN A 55 -0.81 -13.72 -2.95
C GLN A 55 0.71 -13.64 -3.16
N GLU A 56 1.20 -12.56 -3.79
CA GLU A 56 2.65 -12.33 -3.96
C GLU A 56 3.35 -12.15 -2.61
N ILE A 57 2.78 -11.33 -1.72
CA ILE A 57 3.31 -11.12 -0.36
C ILE A 57 3.37 -12.45 0.40
N TRP A 58 2.30 -13.25 0.33
CA TRP A 58 2.24 -14.55 0.98
C TRP A 58 3.30 -15.52 0.44
N SER A 59 3.49 -15.56 -0.88
CA SER A 59 4.55 -16.36 -1.51
C SER A 59 5.95 -15.91 -1.06
N ALA A 60 6.18 -14.60 -0.89
CA ALA A 60 7.46 -14.08 -0.40
C ALA A 60 7.72 -14.46 1.08
N CYS A 61 6.68 -14.47 1.91
CA CYS A 61 6.77 -14.92 3.31
C CYS A 61 7.02 -16.43 3.45
N GLN A 62 6.48 -17.24 2.54
CA GLN A 62 6.71 -18.69 2.51
C GLN A 62 8.10 -19.09 1.98
N GLY A 63 8.83 -18.15 1.38
CA GLY A 63 10.11 -18.36 0.69
C GLY A 63 11.38 -18.30 1.56
N ARG A 64 11.31 -18.57 2.88
CA ARG A 64 12.53 -18.69 3.70
C ARG A 64 12.52 -19.98 4.54
N PRO A 65 13.60 -20.80 4.50
CA PRO A 65 13.90 -21.72 5.60
C PRO A 65 14.31 -20.96 6.87
#